data_AF-A0A957UD63-F1
#
_entry.id   AF-A0A957UD63-F1
#
_cell.length_a   1.000
_cell.length_b   1.000
_cell.length_c   1.000
_cell.angle_alpha   90.00
_cell.angle_beta   90.00
_cell.angle_gamma   90.00
#
_symmetry.space_group_name_H-M   'P 1'
#
loop_
_entity.id
_entity.type
_entity.pdbx_description
1 polymer ?
#
loop_
_entity_poly.entity_id
_entity_poly.type
_entity_poly.pdbx_seq_one_letter_code
_entity_poly.pdbx_strand_id
1 'polypeptide(L)' 'MNLLTIDNISKQFSERLLFDGASLLINEGDRIGLIGVNGSGKSTLLKIV' A
#
# COMPACT_ATOMS: atom_id res chain seq x y z
N MET A 1 9.08 -17.39 1.36
CA MET A 1 10.19 -16.41 1.28
C MET A 1 9.59 -15.00 1.38
N ASN A 2 10.26 -14.03 1.99
CA ASN A 2 9.77 -12.63 1.96
C ASN A 2 9.86 -12.11 0.52
N LEU A 3 8.76 -11.62 -0.04
CA LEU A 3 8.69 -11.14 -1.42
C LEU A 3 8.62 -9.61 -1.49
N LEU A 4 7.79 -9.00 -0.63
CA LEU A 4 7.62 -7.56 -0.56
C LEU A 4 7.44 -7.13 0.89
N THR A 5 8.14 -6.09 1.29
CA THR A 5 7.91 -5.40 2.56
C THR A 5 7.73 -3.91 2.29
N ILE A 6 6.61 -3.38 2.76
CA ILE A 6 6.34 -1.97 2.91
C ILE A 6 6.38 -1.70 4.41
N ASP A 7 7.20 -0.75 4.85
CA ASP A 7 7.38 -0.45 6.26
C ASP A 7 7.14 1.05 6.51
N ASN A 8 6.15 1.32 7.35
CA ASN A 8 5.80 2.64 7.87
C ASN A 8 5.74 3.78 6.83
N ILE A 9 5.11 3.53 5.68
CA ILE A 9 5.04 4.53 4.60
C ILE A 9 3.94 5.56 4.85
N SER A 10 4.25 6.83 4.56
CA SER A 10 3.27 7.90 4.49
C SER A 10 3.26 8.52 3.09
N LYS A 11 2.07 8.82 2.59
CA LYS A 11 1.88 9.44 1.27
C LYS A 11 0.72 10.41 1.33
N GLN A 12 0.96 11.62 0.84
CA GLN A 12 -0.06 12.62 0.63
C GLN A 12 -0.03 13.15 -0.81
N PHE A 13 -1.18 13.66 -1.26
CA PHE A 13 -1.29 14.51 -2.44
C PHE A 13 -1.91 15.84 -2.02
N SER A 14 -1.12 16.91 -2.10
CA SER A 14 -1.50 18.21 -1.54
C SER A 14 -1.93 18.02 -0.08
N GLU A 15 -3.11 18.51 0.30
CA GLU A 15 -3.67 18.40 1.65
C GLU A 15 -4.29 17.03 1.97
N ARG A 16 -4.34 16.09 1.02
CA ARG A 16 -4.98 14.79 1.23
C ARG A 16 -3.96 13.73 1.60
N LEU A 17 -4.01 13.29 2.86
CA LEU A 17 -3.30 12.10 3.33
C LEU A 17 -3.95 10.83 2.77
N LEU A 18 -3.16 9.99 2.11
CA LEU A 18 -3.58 8.68 1.60
C LEU A 18 -3.09 7.54 2.48
N PHE A 19 -1.83 7.62 2.92
CA PHE A 19 -1.23 6.66 3.84
C PHE A 19 -0.55 7.42 4.97
N ASP A 20 -0.68 6.89 6.18
CA ASP A 20 -0.01 7.37 7.38
C ASP A 20 0.54 6.16 8.13
N GLY A 21 1.84 5.93 8.02
CA GLY A 21 2.51 4.78 8.64
C GLY A 21 2.01 3.41 8.17
N ALA A 22 1.61 3.28 6.90
CA ALA A 22 1.12 2.01 6.37
C ALA A 22 2.25 0.98 6.24
N SER A 23 2.00 -0.25 6.68
CA SER A 23 2.95 -1.37 6.60
C SER A 23 2.28 -2.61 6.02
N LEU A 24 2.99 -3.35 5.17
CA LEU A 24 2.51 -4.56 4.51
C LEU A 24 3.67 -5.53 4.29
N LEU A 25 3.43 -6.80 4.62
CA LEU A 25 4.34 -7.90 4.30
C LEU A 25 3.62 -8.86 3.36
N ILE A 26 4.25 -9.18 2.24
CA ILE A 26 3.78 -10.21 1.30
C ILE A 26 4.84 -11.28 1.20
N ASN A 27 4.43 -12.53 1.43
CA ASN A 27 5.28 -13.68 1.27
C ASN A 27 5.02 -14.36 -0.08
N GLU A 28 6.02 -15.07 -0.56
CA GLU A 28 5.90 -15.94 -1.72
C GLU A 28 4.78 -16.96 -1.53
N GLY A 29 3.88 -17.04 -2.53
CA GLY A 29 2.70 -17.91 -2.50
C GLY A 29 1.41 -17.24 -2.02
N ASP A 30 1.50 -16.05 -1.42
CA ASP A 30 0.32 -15.29 -0.99
C ASP A 30 -0.53 -14.86 -2.20
N ARG A 31 -1.86 -14.95 -2.06
CA ARG A 31 -2.84 -14.40 -3.01
C ARG A 31 -3.64 -13.32 -2.32
N ILE A 32 -3.28 -12.06 -2.59
CA ILE A 32 -3.83 -10.89 -1.90
C ILE A 32 -4.66 -10.05 -2.86
N GLY A 33 -5.85 -9.62 -2.42
CA GLY A 33 -6.69 -8.67 -3.13
C GLY A 33 -6.64 -7.29 -2.48
N LEU A 34 -6.40 -6.25 -3.27
CA LEU A 34 -6.42 -4.85 -2.81
C LEU A 34 -7.79 -4.22 -3.05
N ILE A 35 -8.56 -4.00 -1.98
CA ILE A 35 -9.95 -3.49 -2.02
C ILE A 35 -10.10 -2.13 -1.33
N GLY A 36 -11.19 -1.43 -1.64
CA GLY A 36 -11.51 -0.11 -1.07
C GLY A 36 -12.22 0.80 -2.07
N VAL A 37 -12.82 1.89 -1.60
CA VAL A 37 -13.54 2.86 -2.44
C VAL A 37 -12.62 3.63 -3.40
N ASN A 38 -13.16 4.25 -4.44
CA ASN A 38 -12.36 5.07 -5.36
C ASN A 38 -11.65 6.21 -4.63
N GLY A 39 -10.38 6.43 -4.98
CA GLY A 39 -9.54 7.42 -4.30
C GLY A 39 -8.94 6.96 -2.97
N SER A 40 -9.18 5.73 -2.50
CA SER A 40 -8.60 5.20 -1.25
C SER A 40 -7.09 4.87 -1.31
N GLY A 41 -6.38 5.28 -2.36
CA GLY A 41 -4.94 5.04 -2.50
C GLY A 41 -4.55 3.70 -3.14
N LYS A 42 -5.48 2.82 -3.55
CA LYS A 42 -5.13 1.49 -4.12
C LYS A 42 -4.11 1.56 -5.28
N SER A 43 -4.45 2.30 -6.34
CA SER A 43 -3.53 2.49 -7.47
C SER A 43 -2.28 3.27 -7.10
N THR A 44 -2.31 4.04 -6.01
CA THR A 44 -1.12 4.72 -5.47
C THR A 44 -0.21 3.71 -4.78
N LEU A 45 -0.74 2.79 -3.98
CA LEU A 45 0.02 1.71 -3.34
C LEU A 45 0.73 0.85 -4.38
N LEU A 46 0.03 0.45 -5.45
CA LEU A 46 0.61 -0.32 -6.56
C LEU A 46 1.66 0.43 -7.39
N LYS A 47 1.76 1.77 -7.27
CA LYS A 47 2.79 2.58 -7.93
C LYS A 47 3.99 2.86 -7.03
N ILE A 48 3.85 2.62 -5.72
CA ILE A 48 4.93 2.79 -4.75
C ILE A 48 5.85 1.57 -4.77
N VAL A 49 5.27 0.38 -4.99
CA VAL A 49 5.96 -0.89 -5.24
C VAL A 49 6.49 -0.93 -6.65
#